data_AF-A0AAU7XT05-F1
#
_entry.id   AF-A0AAU7XT05-F1
#
_cell.length_a   1.000
_cell.length_b   1.000
_cell.length_c   1.000
_cell.angle_alpha   90.00
_cell.angle_beta   90.00
_cell.angle_gamma   90.00
#
_symmetry.space_group_name_H-M   'P 1'
#
loop_
_entity.id
_entity.type
_entity.pdbx_description
1 polymer ?
#
loop_
_entity_poly.entity_id
_entity_poly.type
_entity_poly.pdbx_seq_one_letter_code
_entity_poly.pdbx_strand_id
1 'polypeptide(L)'
;MYLSRASKTEKHFTLHPQGLVSRHSVTYLSATVNGYDDIRQFVMHRIETANISDSTWRPLHGFDLDNCIAGGAFEYLQGKAPVILVAQVAPQVAWLLSETPLSDTQRLTPLSDSNWQQLKAEVPDDQQTLWWLMAMGTNVNVLAHATF
;
A
#
# COMPACT_ATOMS: atom_id res chain seq x y z
N MET A 1 -12.38 7.24 20.97
CA MET A 1 -11.45 8.38 20.82
C MET A 1 -10.41 8.02 19.77
N TYR A 2 -10.20 8.89 18.76
CA TYR A 2 -9.24 8.65 17.67
C TYR A 2 -8.26 9.81 17.53
N LEU A 3 -6.96 9.50 17.47
CA LEU A 3 -5.91 10.50 17.36
C LEU A 3 -5.63 10.83 15.88
N SER A 4 -6.08 12.01 15.44
CA SER A 4 -5.89 12.46 14.05
C SER A 4 -4.44 12.88 13.79
N ARG A 5 -3.87 12.38 12.68
CA ARG A 5 -2.50 12.68 12.24
C ARG A 5 -2.24 14.18 12.01
N ALA A 6 -3.25 14.93 11.58
CA ALA A 6 -3.08 16.33 11.16
C ALA A 6 -3.11 17.34 12.31
N SER A 7 -3.84 17.06 13.38
CA SER A 7 -4.15 18.08 14.39
C SER A 7 -3.73 17.74 15.82
N LYS A 8 -3.29 16.50 16.11
CA LYS A 8 -3.05 16.03 17.50
C LYS A 8 -4.23 16.29 18.46
N THR A 9 -5.43 16.49 17.92
CA THR A 9 -6.67 16.68 18.71
C THR A 9 -7.45 15.38 18.72
N GLU A 10 -7.87 14.98 19.91
CA GLU A 10 -8.81 13.88 20.11
C GLU A 10 -10.12 14.19 19.38
N LYS A 11 -10.53 13.30 18.47
CA LYS A 11 -11.84 13.40 17.83
C LYS A 11 -12.73 12.23 18.27
N HIS A 12 -13.96 12.58 18.62
CA HIS A 12 -15.03 11.62 18.88
C HIS A 12 -15.75 11.33 17.57
N PHE A 13 -15.76 10.05 17.18
CA PHE A 13 -16.46 9.55 16.01
C PHE A 13 -17.33 8.37 16.43
N THR A 14 -18.58 8.34 15.98
CA THR A 14 -19.37 7.12 15.95
C THR A 14 -19.02 6.40 14.68
N LEU A 15 -18.37 5.24 14.80
CA LEU A 15 -17.97 4.44 13.65
C LEU A 15 -19.01 3.35 13.41
N HIS A 16 -19.34 3.10 12.15
CA HIS A 16 -20.08 1.91 11.73
C HIS A 16 -19.13 1.02 10.92
N PRO A 17 -18.50 0.03 11.56
CA PRO A 17 -17.59 -0.92 10.92
C PRO A 17 -18.22 -1.62 9.72
N GLN A 18 -17.49 -1.67 8.62
CA GLN A 18 -17.86 -2.40 7.40
C GLN A 18 -16.88 -3.54 7.10
N GLY A 19 -15.62 -3.42 7.54
CA GLY A 19 -14.63 -4.49 7.37
C GLY A 19 -13.32 -4.19 8.08
N LEU A 20 -12.51 -5.24 8.24
CA LEU A 20 -11.15 -5.17 8.76
C LEU A 20 -10.18 -5.68 7.71
N VAL A 21 -9.07 -4.96 7.52
CA VAL A 21 -8.00 -5.35 6.61
C VAL A 21 -6.70 -5.38 7.41
N SER A 22 -6.02 -6.53 7.41
CA SER A 22 -4.69 -6.67 7.99
C SER A 22 -3.65 -6.57 6.89
N ARG A 23 -2.75 -5.59 7.00
CA ARG A 23 -1.63 -5.42 6.08
C ARG A 23 -0.32 -5.35 6.87
N HIS A 24 0.54 -6.34 6.69
CA HIS A 24 1.75 -6.54 7.50
C HIS A 24 1.41 -6.53 9.00
N SER A 25 2.01 -5.61 9.77
CA SER A 25 1.79 -5.43 11.21
C SER A 25 0.70 -4.41 11.56
N VAL A 26 -0.03 -3.89 10.56
CA VAL A 26 -1.04 -2.85 10.77
C VAL A 26 -2.43 -3.35 10.38
N THR A 27 -3.38 -3.25 11.32
CA THR A 27 -4.80 -3.51 11.07
C THR A 27 -5.55 -2.21 10.82
N TYR A 28 -6.29 -2.18 9.73
CA TYR A 28 -7.13 -1.07 9.30
C TYR A 28 -8.61 -1.45 9.46
N LEU A 29 -9.37 -0.55 10.06
CA LEU A 29 -10.82 -0.61 10.14
C LEU A 29 -11.41 0.27 9.04
N SER A 30 -12.15 -0.32 8.11
CA SER A 30 -13.00 0.39 7.16
C SER A 30 -14.34 0.65 7.82
N ALA A 31 -14.69 1.91 8.01
CA ALA A 31 -15.94 2.29 8.66
C ALA A 31 -16.51 3.58 8.06
N THR A 32 -17.84 3.68 8.05
CA THR A 32 -18.53 4.95 7.86
C THR A 32 -18.58 5.72 9.18
N VAL A 33 -18.68 7.05 9.10
CA VAL A 33 -18.57 7.94 10.26
C VAL A 33 -19.86 8.68 10.49
N ASN A 34 -20.41 8.58 11.70
CA ASN A 34 -21.61 9.26 12.14
C ASN A 34 -22.78 8.99 11.17
N GLY A 35 -23.18 10.00 10.40
CA GLY A 35 -24.27 9.92 9.43
C GLY A 35 -23.84 9.70 7.98
N TYR A 36 -22.54 9.77 7.69
CA TYR A 36 -22.01 9.83 6.32
C TYR A 36 -21.74 8.44 5.76
N ASP A 37 -22.06 8.23 4.49
CA ASP A 37 -21.83 6.95 3.79
C ASP A 37 -20.42 6.83 3.18
N ASP A 38 -19.56 7.83 3.39
CA ASP A 38 -18.17 7.79 2.96
C ASP A 38 -17.37 6.78 3.81
N ILE A 39 -16.82 5.75 3.16
CA ILE A 39 -15.87 4.83 3.79
C ILE A 39 -14.61 5.60 4.16
N ARG A 40 -14.22 5.49 5.43
CA ARG A 40 -12.92 5.96 5.93
C ARG A 40 -12.16 4.81 6.57
N GLN A 41 -10.85 4.88 6.44
CA GLN A 41 -9.95 3.91 7.02
C GLN A 41 -9.36 4.45 8.32
N PHE A 42 -9.45 3.64 9.37
CA PHE A 42 -8.93 3.93 10.68
C PHE A 42 -7.89 2.89 11.05
N VAL A 43 -6.66 3.36 11.25
CA VAL A 43 -5.59 2.52 11.77
C VAL A 43 -5.91 2.14 13.22
N MET A 44 -6.07 0.85 13.50
CA MET A 44 -6.58 0.38 14.80
C MET A 44 -5.71 0.76 15.98
N HIS A 45 -4.38 0.75 15.82
CA HIS A 45 -3.47 1.14 16.90
C HIS A 45 -3.54 2.62 17.30
N ARG A 46 -4.32 3.45 16.59
CA ARG A 46 -4.59 4.87 16.92
C ARG A 46 -5.96 5.09 17.56
N ILE A 47 -6.72 4.02 17.78
CA ILE A 47 -7.97 4.05 18.54
C ILE A 47 -7.59 3.85 20.01
N GLU A 48 -7.63 4.92 20.79
CA GLU A 48 -7.24 4.90 22.21
C GLU A 48 -8.37 4.37 23.10
N THR A 49 -9.62 4.54 22.67
CA THR A 49 -10.79 4.04 23.40
C THR A 49 -11.92 3.76 22.43
N ALA A 50 -12.58 2.62 22.59
CA ALA A 50 -13.76 2.24 21.85
C ALA A 50 -14.87 1.87 22.85
N ASN A 51 -16.01 2.52 22.74
CA ASN A 51 -17.22 2.21 23.51
C ASN A 51 -18.31 1.81 22.53
N ILE A 52 -19.14 0.83 22.91
CA ILE A 52 -20.33 0.49 22.14
C ILE A 52 -21.25 1.70 22.14
N SER A 53 -21.71 2.11 20.96
CA SER A 53 -22.65 3.21 20.82
C SER A 53 -24.08 2.68 20.94
N ASP A 54 -24.97 3.49 21.50
CA ASP A 54 -26.42 3.24 21.48
C ASP A 54 -27.04 3.43 20.08
N SER A 55 -26.25 3.91 19.11
CA SER A 55 -26.69 4.10 17.73
C SER A 55 -26.82 2.76 17.00
N THR A 56 -27.90 2.60 16.22
CA THR A 56 -28.08 1.43 15.36
C THR A 56 -26.95 1.32 14.34
N TRP A 57 -26.38 0.12 14.20
CA TRP A 57 -25.37 -0.14 13.18
C TRP A 57 -25.96 0.05 11.77
N ARG A 58 -25.22 0.76 10.92
CA ARG A 58 -25.59 1.04 9.53
C ARG A 58 -24.72 0.22 8.58
N PRO A 59 -25.27 -0.80 7.90
CA PRO A 59 -24.54 -1.46 6.82
C PRO A 59 -24.46 -0.53 5.61
N LEU A 60 -23.29 -0.45 4.98
CA LEU A 60 -23.14 0.25 3.71
C LEU A 60 -23.53 -0.69 2.56
N HIS A 61 -24.65 -0.41 1.90
CA HIS A 61 -25.14 -1.22 0.79
C HIS A 61 -24.20 -1.14 -0.42
N GLY A 62 -23.80 -2.29 -0.96
CA GLY A 62 -22.89 -2.37 -2.11
C GLY A 62 -21.42 -2.18 -1.75
N PHE A 63 -21.06 -2.15 -0.46
CA PHE A 63 -19.66 -2.16 -0.04
C PHE A 63 -19.01 -3.52 -0.34
N ASP A 64 -17.93 -3.48 -1.11
CA ASP A 64 -17.10 -4.63 -1.43
C ASP A 64 -15.67 -4.32 -0.94
N LEU A 65 -15.23 -5.09 0.07
CA LEU A 65 -13.93 -4.93 0.68
C LEU A 65 -12.80 -5.31 -0.30
N ASP A 66 -13.01 -6.31 -1.15
CA ASP A 66 -12.03 -6.78 -2.11
C ASP A 66 -11.80 -5.72 -3.19
N ASN A 67 -12.87 -5.08 -3.67
CA ASN A 67 -12.75 -3.94 -4.58
C ASN A 67 -12.04 -2.73 -3.94
N CYS A 68 -12.25 -2.49 -2.65
CA CYS A 68 -11.57 -1.43 -1.91
C CYS A 68 -10.06 -1.71 -1.77
N ILE A 69 -9.69 -2.97 -1.54
CA ILE A 69 -8.30 -3.43 -1.50
C ILE A 69 -7.67 -3.32 -2.89
N ALA A 70 -8.32 -3.87 -3.92
CA ALA A 70 -7.84 -3.84 -5.30
C ALA A 70 -7.72 -2.42 -5.87
N GLY A 71 -8.56 -1.49 -5.41
CA GLY A 71 -8.48 -0.07 -5.74
C GLY A 71 -7.34 0.70 -5.06
N GLY A 72 -6.47 0.01 -4.30
CA GLY A 72 -5.30 0.60 -3.66
C GLY A 72 -5.63 1.50 -2.47
N ALA A 73 -6.83 1.37 -1.88
CA ALA A 73 -7.24 2.24 -0.77
C ALA A 73 -6.31 2.10 0.45
N PHE A 74 -5.63 0.96 0.61
CA PHE A 74 -4.68 0.69 1.70
C PHE A 74 -3.21 0.78 1.26
N GLU A 75 -2.99 1.17 0.01
CA GLU A 75 -1.69 1.41 -0.58
C GLU A 75 -1.40 2.91 -0.53
N TYR A 76 -0.16 3.30 -0.26
CA TYR A 76 0.23 4.70 -0.39
C TYR A 76 0.58 4.96 -1.85
N LEU A 77 -0.45 4.88 -2.69
CA LEU A 77 -0.34 5.12 -4.12
C LEU A 77 0.06 6.58 -4.34
N GLN A 78 1.20 6.81 -4.97
CA GLN A 78 1.54 8.12 -5.53
C GLN A 78 0.78 8.37 -6.83
N GLY A 79 0.38 7.31 -7.54
CA GLY A 79 -0.40 7.35 -8.77
C GLY A 79 -1.43 6.22 -8.85
N LYS A 80 -2.49 6.41 -9.68
CA LYS A 80 -3.55 5.40 -9.88
C LYS A 80 -3.17 4.29 -10.85
N ALA A 81 -2.10 4.47 -11.62
CA ALA A 81 -1.67 3.51 -12.65
C ALA A 81 -0.33 2.88 -12.23
N PRO A 82 -0.12 1.58 -12.51
CA PRO A 82 1.18 0.95 -12.37
C PRO A 82 2.23 1.66 -13.22
N VAL A 83 3.48 1.64 -12.78
CA VAL A 83 4.62 2.21 -13.50
C VAL A 83 5.58 1.11 -13.94
N ILE A 84 6.26 1.34 -15.05
CA ILE A 84 7.33 0.45 -15.50
C ILE A 84 8.63 0.86 -14.80
N LEU A 85 9.11 0.00 -13.91
CA LEU A 85 10.41 0.11 -13.29
C LEU A 85 11.47 -0.49 -14.21
N VAL A 86 12.44 0.32 -14.63
CA VAL A 86 13.66 -0.15 -15.31
C VAL A 86 14.87 0.18 -14.46
N ALA A 87 15.56 -0.85 -13.99
CA ALA A 87 16.75 -0.71 -13.15
C ALA A 87 17.81 -1.73 -13.53
N GLN A 88 19.08 -1.41 -13.26
CA GLN A 88 20.14 -2.40 -13.23
C GLN A 88 20.32 -2.87 -11.79
N VAL A 89 20.39 -4.18 -11.60
CA VAL A 89 20.46 -4.80 -10.28
C VAL A 89 21.73 -5.64 -10.18
N ALA A 90 22.38 -5.59 -9.02
CA ALA A 90 23.54 -6.41 -8.71
C ALA A 90 23.16 -7.91 -8.66
N PRO A 91 24.13 -8.84 -8.85
CA PRO A 91 23.87 -10.28 -8.89
C PRO A 91 23.07 -10.81 -7.71
N GLN A 92 23.35 -10.35 -6.48
CA GLN A 92 22.62 -10.80 -5.29
C GLN A 92 21.16 -10.36 -5.28
N VAL A 93 20.85 -9.19 -5.84
CA VAL A 93 19.48 -8.68 -5.96
C VAL A 93 18.75 -9.41 -7.08
N ALA A 94 19.42 -9.65 -8.21
CA ALA A 94 18.87 -10.47 -9.30
C ALA A 94 18.50 -11.89 -8.81
N TRP A 95 19.34 -12.50 -7.98
CA TRP A 95 19.06 -13.79 -7.39
C TRP A 95 17.82 -13.76 -6.48
N LEU A 96 17.74 -12.79 -5.56
CA LEU A 96 16.56 -12.60 -4.70
C LEU A 96 15.28 -12.39 -5.53
N LEU A 97 15.34 -11.57 -6.58
CA LEU A 97 14.22 -11.30 -7.46
C LEU A 97 13.81 -12.51 -8.31
N SER A 98 14.72 -13.45 -8.55
CA SER A 98 14.38 -14.71 -9.23
C SER A 98 13.52 -15.63 -8.35
N GLU A 99 13.66 -15.53 -7.02
CA GLU A 99 12.85 -16.29 -6.06
C GLU A 99 11.58 -15.54 -5.65
N THR A 100 11.68 -14.22 -5.51
CA THR A 100 10.61 -13.34 -5.04
C THR A 100 10.38 -12.21 -6.05
N PRO A 101 9.67 -12.49 -7.17
CA PRO A 101 9.43 -11.49 -8.19
C PRO A 101 8.56 -10.34 -7.66
N LEU A 102 8.86 -9.12 -8.10
CA LEU A 102 8.08 -7.92 -7.75
C LEU A 102 6.70 -7.92 -8.41
N SER A 103 6.59 -8.55 -9.58
CA SER A 103 5.33 -8.74 -10.30
C SER A 103 5.45 -9.85 -11.34
N ASP A 104 4.31 -10.31 -11.85
CA ASP A 104 4.24 -11.35 -12.89
C ASP A 104 4.89 -10.92 -14.22
N THR A 105 4.98 -9.61 -14.47
CA THR A 105 5.60 -9.04 -15.67
C THR A 105 7.10 -8.85 -15.54
N GLN A 106 7.68 -9.21 -14.39
CA GLN A 106 9.10 -9.07 -14.11
C GLN A 106 9.96 -9.83 -15.13
N ARG A 107 10.96 -9.15 -15.66
CA ARG A 107 12.01 -9.72 -16.51
C ARG A 107 13.38 -9.29 -16.02
N LEU A 108 14.28 -10.26 -15.94
CA LEU A 108 15.70 -10.06 -15.69
C LEU A 108 16.47 -10.42 -16.96
N THR A 109 17.31 -9.49 -17.43
CA THR A 109 18.10 -9.65 -18.65
C THR A 109 19.58 -9.40 -18.36
N PRO A 110 20.50 -10.33 -18.70
CA PRO A 110 21.93 -10.12 -18.51
C PRO A 110 22.44 -8.93 -19.33
N LEU A 111 23.36 -8.16 -18.76
CA LEU A 111 24.08 -7.10 -19.49
C LEU A 111 25.37 -7.68 -20.08
N SER A 112 25.71 -7.28 -21.30
CA SER A 112 26.82 -7.85 -22.07
C SER A 112 28.20 -7.66 -21.42
N ASP A 113 28.38 -6.59 -20.64
CA ASP A 113 29.68 -6.17 -20.10
C ASP A 113 29.71 -6.11 -18.56
N SER A 114 28.74 -6.74 -17.88
CA SER A 114 28.65 -6.70 -16.42
C SER A 114 27.96 -7.94 -15.86
N ASN A 115 28.30 -8.31 -14.63
CA ASN A 115 27.56 -9.32 -13.87
C ASN A 115 26.19 -8.81 -13.39
N TRP A 116 25.91 -7.52 -13.59
CA TRP A 116 24.62 -6.91 -13.29
C TRP A 116 23.57 -7.32 -14.33
N GLN A 117 22.32 -7.32 -13.90
CA GLN A 117 21.19 -7.62 -14.76
C GLN A 117 20.26 -6.42 -14.87
N GLN A 118 19.65 -6.24 -16.03
CA GLN A 118 18.59 -5.28 -16.21
C GLN A 118 17.25 -5.90 -15.79
N LEU A 119 16.65 -5.29 -14.78
CA LEU A 119 15.30 -5.51 -14.30
C LEU A 119 14.33 -4.64 -15.09
N LYS A 120 13.25 -5.25 -15.57
CA LYS A 120 12.05 -4.57 -16.07
C LYS A 120 10.83 -5.21 -15.42
N ALA A 121 10.04 -4.44 -14.69
CA ALA A 121 8.82 -4.92 -14.04
C ALA A 121 7.75 -3.82 -14.05
N GLU A 122 6.49 -4.22 -14.18
CA GLU A 122 5.35 -3.34 -13.87
C GLU A 122 5.11 -3.41 -12.36
N VAL A 123 5.20 -2.29 -11.68
CA VAL A 123 5.09 -2.20 -10.22
C VAL A 123 4.05 -1.14 -9.84
N PRO A 124 3.35 -1.31 -8.71
CA PRO A 124 2.49 -0.25 -8.19
C PRO A 124 3.29 1.04 -7.99
N ASP A 125 2.73 2.18 -8.37
CA ASP A 125 3.32 3.49 -8.05
C ASP A 125 3.05 3.83 -6.58
N ASP A 126 3.79 3.20 -5.68
CA ASP A 126 3.57 3.28 -4.25
C ASP A 126 4.84 3.53 -3.43
N GLN A 127 4.66 3.96 -2.17
CA GLN A 127 5.79 4.12 -1.26
C GLN A 127 6.52 2.81 -0.95
N GLN A 128 5.87 1.66 -1.06
CA GLN A 128 6.50 0.38 -0.74
C GLN A 128 7.60 0.06 -1.77
N THR A 129 7.32 0.29 -3.04
CA THR A 129 8.27 0.15 -4.15
C THR A 129 9.44 1.13 -4.01
N LEU A 130 9.15 2.39 -3.66
CA LEU A 130 10.18 3.39 -3.36
C LEU A 130 11.07 2.98 -2.17
N TRP A 131 10.48 2.47 -1.10
CA TRP A 131 11.24 1.99 0.07
C TRP A 131 12.08 0.77 -0.26
N TRP A 132 11.55 -0.16 -1.06
CA TRP A 132 12.32 -1.30 -1.54
C TRP A 132 13.54 -0.84 -2.35
N LEU A 133 13.35 0.10 -3.28
CA LEU A 133 14.44 0.71 -4.06
C LEU A 133 15.50 1.35 -3.16
N MET A 134 15.07 2.14 -2.16
CA MET A 134 16.00 2.77 -1.21
C MET A 134 16.73 1.76 -0.33
N ALA A 135 16.06 0.69 0.11
CA ALA A 135 16.66 -0.35 0.95
C ALA A 135 17.79 -1.11 0.21
N MET A 136 17.70 -1.23 -1.12
CA MET A 136 18.73 -1.88 -1.92
C MET A 136 19.97 -1.01 -2.14
N GLY A 137 19.88 0.30 -1.93
CA GLY A 137 21.00 1.23 -1.94
C GLY A 137 21.85 1.12 -3.21
N THR A 138 23.15 0.89 -3.06
CA THR A 138 24.11 0.79 -4.18
C THR A 138 23.96 -0.48 -5.03
N ASN A 139 23.09 -1.42 -4.65
CA ASN A 139 22.88 -2.67 -5.38
C ASN A 139 21.82 -2.54 -6.49
N VAL A 140 21.21 -1.37 -6.62
CA VAL A 140 20.22 -1.07 -7.65
C VAL A 140 20.53 0.31 -8.23
N ASN A 141 20.59 0.40 -9.57
CA ASN A 141 20.74 1.63 -10.31
C ASN A 141 19.49 1.85 -11.16
N VAL A 142 18.65 2.81 -10.78
CA VAL A 142 17.40 3.10 -11.49
C VAL A 142 17.72 3.88 -12.76
N LEU A 143 17.34 3.32 -13.92
CA LEU A 143 17.60 3.94 -15.22
C LEU A 143 16.44 4.83 -15.68
N ALA A 144 15.21 4.42 -15.40
CA ALA A 144 14.01 5.22 -15.67
C ALA A 144 12.83 4.76 -14.79
N HIS A 145 12.02 5.73 -14.34
CA HIS A 145 10.63 5.54 -13.98
C HIS A 145 9.81 6.28 -15.04
N ALA A 146 9.07 5.55 -15.87
CA ALA A 146 8.16 6.19 -16.82
C ALA A 146 6.78 6.25 -16.19
N THR A 147 6.39 7.44 -15.74
CA THR A 147 4.99 7.79 -15.54
C THR A 147 4.37 7.94 -16.93
N PHE A 148 3.32 7.18 -17.23
CA PHE A 148 2.50 7.42 -18.42
C PHE A 148 1.59 8.63 -18.21
#